data_AF-A0A2E7I2L4-F1
#
_entry.id   AF-A0A2E7I2L4-F1
#
_cell.length_a   1.000
_cell.length_b   1.000
_cell.length_c   1.000
_cell.angle_alpha   90.00
_cell.angle_beta   90.00
_cell.angle_gamma   90.00
#
_symmetry.space_group_name_H-M   'P 1'
#
loop_
_entity.id
_entity.type
_entity.pdbx_description
1 polymer ?
#
loop_
_entity_poly.entity_id
_entity_poly.type
_entity_poly.pdbx_seq_one_letter_code
_entity_poly.pdbx_strand_id
1 'polypeptide(L)'
;MFETSKRNQCTIILLMVTAMMLAACGDSTKRALGLQRTAPDEFAVVPRAPLSQPPDFKLRPPRPGAEDLTTVSTREQARQAVFRGDENERTTRGNVGPSTRSAPRARVQQTTTGESAFLARARALDTNPRIRAQIDRETSILKHENQNFIRELLGLKQDAVDNIVDAPEESRRLRENQALGVPPAEGEVPTISRTRKSLLDIF
;
A
#
# COMPACT_ATOMS: atom_id res chain seq x y z
N MET A 1 5.37 53.97 -58.88
CA MET A 1 4.24 53.01 -58.94
C MET A 1 4.68 51.54 -58.83
N PHE A 2 5.93 51.17 -59.12
CA PHE A 2 6.40 49.77 -59.08
C PHE A 2 6.70 49.18 -57.68
N GLU A 3 6.77 50.00 -56.64
CA GLU A 3 7.22 49.58 -55.29
C GLU A 3 6.10 48.98 -54.41
N THR A 4 4.86 49.43 -54.60
CA THR A 4 3.68 48.90 -53.91
C THR A 4 3.26 47.52 -54.43
N SER A 5 3.49 47.25 -55.72
CA SER A 5 3.19 45.96 -56.34
C SER A 5 4.10 44.83 -55.80
N LYS A 6 5.41 45.10 -55.62
CA LYS A 6 6.37 44.13 -55.06
C LYS A 6 6.07 43.79 -53.59
N ARG A 7 5.67 44.77 -52.77
CA ARG A 7 5.26 44.54 -51.37
C ARG A 7 4.02 43.65 -51.27
N ASN A 8 3.03 43.86 -52.14
CA ASN A 8 1.81 43.06 -52.17
C ASN A 8 2.05 41.63 -52.72
N GLN A 9 2.97 41.48 -53.66
CA GLN A 9 3.40 40.16 -54.14
C GLN A 9 4.14 39.37 -53.05
N CYS A 10 5.04 40.02 -52.29
CA CYS A 10 5.72 39.37 -51.15
C CYS A 10 4.74 38.96 -50.04
N THR A 11 3.73 39.77 -49.71
CA THR A 11 2.74 39.39 -48.69
C THR A 11 1.84 38.24 -49.13
N ILE A 12 1.45 38.18 -50.41
CA ILE A 12 0.69 37.06 -50.96
C ILE A 12 1.53 35.76 -50.94
N ILE A 13 2.81 35.84 -51.29
CA ILE A 13 3.73 34.69 -51.23
C ILE A 13 3.90 34.21 -49.78
N LEU A 14 4.08 35.12 -48.82
CA LEU A 14 4.20 34.79 -47.40
C LEU A 14 2.92 34.10 -46.85
N LEU A 15 1.74 34.59 -47.25
CA LEU A 15 0.45 34.01 -46.86
C LEU A 15 0.27 32.60 -47.44
N MET A 16 0.65 32.40 -48.71
CA MET A 16 0.61 31.07 -49.34
C MET A 16 1.55 30.08 -48.66
N VAL A 17 2.78 30.50 -48.33
CA VAL A 17 3.75 29.63 -47.64
C VAL A 17 3.27 29.26 -46.24
N THR A 18 2.71 30.21 -45.48
CA THR A 18 2.16 29.93 -44.16
C THR A 18 0.95 29.01 -44.20
N ALA A 19 0.05 29.18 -45.18
CA ALA A 19 -1.07 28.26 -45.39
C ALA A 19 -0.61 26.83 -45.72
N MET A 20 0.45 26.70 -46.52
CA MET A 20 1.02 25.41 -46.92
C MET A 20 1.72 24.70 -45.74
N MET A 21 2.38 25.45 -44.85
CA MET A 21 2.95 24.94 -43.60
C MET A 21 1.87 24.46 -42.60
N LEU A 22 0.74 25.18 -42.52
CA LEU A 22 -0.38 24.79 -41.66
C LEU A 22 -1.07 23.50 -42.16
N ALA A 23 -1.19 23.33 -43.48
CA ALA A 23 -1.74 22.13 -44.09
C ALA A 23 -0.86 20.89 -43.86
N ALA A 24 0.47 21.04 -43.84
CA ALA A 24 1.41 19.94 -43.60
C ALA A 24 1.36 19.38 -42.17
N CYS A 25 0.93 20.19 -41.18
CA CYS A 25 0.88 19.77 -39.77
C CYS A 25 -0.41 19.02 -39.40
N GLY A 26 -1.42 18.99 -40.29
CA GLY A 26 -2.76 18.51 -39.95
C GLY A 26 -2.86 17.01 -39.69
N ASP A 27 -2.08 16.18 -40.37
CA ASP A 27 -2.28 14.73 -40.35
C ASP A 27 -1.50 14.05 -39.20
N SER A 28 -0.28 14.54 -38.94
CA SER A 28 0.56 14.07 -37.81
C SER A 28 -0.03 14.49 -36.46
N THR A 29 -0.57 15.70 -36.35
CA THR A 29 -1.21 16.19 -35.12
C THR A 29 -2.53 15.49 -34.84
N LYS A 30 -3.35 15.18 -35.87
CA LYS A 30 -4.59 14.38 -35.70
C LYS A 30 -4.30 12.96 -35.20
N ARG A 31 -3.22 12.32 -35.65
CA ARG A 31 -2.76 11.01 -35.14
C ARG A 31 -2.24 11.12 -33.71
N ALA A 32 -1.40 12.12 -33.40
CA ALA A 32 -0.85 12.32 -32.05
C ALA A 32 -1.90 12.72 -31.01
N LEU A 33 -2.93 13.48 -31.41
CA LEU A 33 -4.07 13.88 -30.58
C LEU A 33 -5.15 12.79 -30.50
N GLY A 34 -4.96 11.63 -31.13
CA GLY A 34 -5.90 10.50 -31.08
C GLY A 34 -7.22 10.74 -31.82
N LEU A 35 -7.31 11.79 -32.63
CA LEU A 35 -8.48 12.09 -33.48
C LEU A 35 -8.60 11.12 -34.66
N GLN A 36 -7.50 10.47 -35.04
CA GLN A 36 -7.47 9.46 -36.09
C GLN A 36 -7.31 8.06 -35.48
N ARG A 37 -8.35 7.23 -35.61
CA ARG A 37 -8.38 5.83 -35.17
C ARG A 37 -7.43 5.01 -36.05
N THR A 38 -6.29 4.59 -35.52
CA THR A 38 -5.44 3.56 -36.13
C THR A 38 -5.65 2.27 -35.34
N ALA A 39 -6.31 1.29 -35.95
CA ALA A 39 -6.46 -0.03 -35.33
C ALA A 39 -5.10 -0.75 -35.41
N PRO A 40 -4.54 -1.22 -34.29
CA PRO A 40 -3.34 -2.06 -34.32
C PRO A 40 -3.68 -3.39 -34.97
N ASP A 41 -2.80 -3.88 -35.83
CA ASP A 41 -2.97 -5.14 -36.57
C ASP A 41 -3.14 -6.33 -35.60
N GLU A 42 -4.37 -6.82 -35.49
CA GLU A 42 -4.72 -7.94 -34.62
C GLU A 42 -4.06 -9.28 -35.03
N PHE A 43 -3.43 -9.35 -36.20
CA PHE A 43 -2.70 -10.52 -36.68
C PHE A 43 -1.18 -10.37 -36.60
N ALA A 44 -0.67 -9.26 -36.06
CA ALA A 44 0.76 -9.08 -35.86
C ALA A 44 1.26 -10.01 -34.74
N VAL A 45 1.86 -11.13 -35.12
CA VAL A 45 2.47 -12.08 -34.18
C VAL A 45 3.84 -11.53 -33.74
N VAL A 46 3.94 -11.14 -32.47
CA VAL A 46 5.21 -10.77 -31.85
C VAL A 46 6.07 -12.04 -31.67
N PRO A 47 7.30 -12.10 -32.20
CA PRO A 47 8.16 -13.27 -32.04
C PRO A 47 8.53 -13.43 -30.56
N ARG A 48 8.29 -14.62 -30.01
CA ARG A 48 8.76 -15.01 -28.67
C ARG A 48 10.18 -15.57 -28.79
N ALA A 49 11.00 -15.31 -27.78
CA ALA A 49 12.32 -15.93 -27.67
C ALA A 49 12.19 -17.47 -27.75
N PRO A 50 13.08 -18.18 -28.45
CA PRO A 50 13.02 -19.63 -28.55
C PRO A 50 13.13 -20.25 -27.15
N LEU A 51 12.17 -21.12 -26.81
CA LEU A 51 12.19 -21.82 -25.52
C LEU A 51 13.23 -22.94 -25.57
N SER A 52 14.43 -22.68 -25.05
CA SER A 52 15.37 -23.75 -24.68
C SER A 52 14.90 -24.37 -23.37
N GLN A 53 14.63 -25.67 -23.37
CA GLN A 53 14.22 -26.39 -22.16
C GLN A 53 15.38 -26.39 -21.16
N PRO A 54 15.20 -25.85 -19.94
CA PRO A 54 16.24 -25.88 -18.92
C PRO A 54 16.50 -27.33 -18.48
N PRO A 55 17.76 -27.70 -18.20
CA PRO A 55 18.16 -29.08 -17.87
C PRO A 55 17.62 -29.61 -16.54
N ASP A 56 16.97 -28.79 -15.71
CA ASP A 56 16.47 -29.19 -14.39
C ASP A 56 14.96 -28.97 -14.24
N PHE A 57 14.19 -30.01 -14.57
CA PHE A 57 12.73 -30.11 -14.36
C PHE A 57 12.36 -30.58 -12.94
N LYS A 58 13.12 -30.20 -11.91
CA LYS A 58 12.83 -30.56 -10.50
C LYS A 58 11.95 -29.54 -9.78
N LEU A 59 11.04 -28.90 -10.50
CA LEU A 59 10.02 -28.05 -9.88
C LEU A 59 8.84 -28.93 -9.45
N ARG A 60 8.34 -28.69 -8.23
CA ARG A 60 7.12 -29.32 -7.75
C ARG A 60 5.99 -28.98 -8.75
N PRO A 61 5.24 -29.97 -9.27
CA PRO A 61 4.13 -29.72 -10.18
C PRO A 61 3.16 -28.71 -9.57
N PRO A 62 2.71 -27.70 -10.35
CA PRO A 62 1.72 -26.74 -9.85
C PRO A 62 0.44 -27.50 -9.48
N ARG A 63 -0.18 -27.12 -8.35
CA ARG A 63 -1.44 -27.72 -7.93
C ARG A 63 -2.53 -27.35 -8.94
N PRO A 64 -3.33 -28.30 -9.45
CA PRO A 64 -4.46 -27.99 -10.31
C PRO A 64 -5.39 -26.98 -9.61
N GLY A 65 -5.64 -25.83 -10.25
CA GLY A 65 -6.46 -24.75 -9.70
C GLY A 65 -5.73 -23.73 -8.82
N ALA A 66 -4.40 -23.84 -8.62
CA ALA A 66 -3.61 -22.76 -8.03
C ALA A 66 -3.38 -21.64 -9.05
N GLU A 67 -3.42 -20.40 -8.58
CA GLU A 67 -3.14 -19.21 -9.40
C GLU A 67 -1.74 -19.31 -10.03
N ASP A 68 -1.65 -19.04 -11.34
CA ASP A 68 -0.40 -19.14 -12.09
C ASP A 68 0.56 -18.04 -11.61
N LEU A 69 1.67 -18.45 -11.00
CA LEU A 69 2.68 -17.54 -10.45
C LEU A 69 3.47 -16.80 -11.55
N THR A 70 3.33 -17.21 -12.82
CA THR A 70 4.02 -16.59 -13.95
C THR A 70 3.20 -15.51 -14.66
N THR A 71 1.86 -15.53 -14.51
CA THR A 71 1.01 -14.48 -15.08
C THR A 71 0.90 -13.31 -14.11
N VAL A 72 1.80 -12.34 -14.26
CA VAL A 72 1.61 -11.05 -13.60
C VAL A 72 0.36 -10.41 -14.20
N SER A 73 -0.69 -10.26 -13.40
CA SER A 73 -1.91 -9.59 -13.86
C SER A 73 -1.55 -8.17 -14.32
N THR A 74 -2.17 -7.70 -15.42
CA THR A 74 -1.92 -6.35 -15.96
C THR A 74 -2.16 -5.26 -14.92
N ARG A 75 -3.12 -5.49 -14.01
CA ARG A 75 -3.39 -4.63 -12.85
C ARG A 75 -2.20 -4.60 -11.88
N GLU A 76 -1.61 -5.75 -11.56
CA GLU A 76 -0.46 -5.82 -10.66
C GLU A 76 0.82 -5.28 -11.34
N GLN A 77 0.95 -5.44 -12.66
CA GLN A 77 2.02 -4.83 -13.45
C GLN A 77 1.91 -3.29 -13.48
N ALA A 78 0.71 -2.75 -13.68
CA ALA A 78 0.45 -1.32 -13.60
C ALA A 78 0.68 -0.78 -12.18
N ARG A 79 0.24 -1.55 -11.15
CA ARG A 79 0.51 -1.22 -9.74
C ARG A 79 2.01 -1.18 -9.48
N GLN A 80 2.78 -2.16 -9.95
CA GLN A 80 4.24 -2.13 -9.80
C GLN A 80 4.86 -0.96 -10.56
N ALA A 81 4.43 -0.64 -11.78
CA ALA A 81 4.97 0.50 -12.52
C ALA A 81 4.73 1.85 -11.80
N VAL A 82 3.60 1.99 -11.10
CA VAL A 82 3.24 3.21 -10.37
C VAL A 82 3.97 3.34 -9.02
N PHE A 83 4.20 2.22 -8.33
CA PHE A 83 4.67 2.22 -6.94
C PHE A 83 6.09 1.64 -6.70
N ARG A 84 6.74 1.05 -7.72
CA ARG A 84 7.99 0.27 -7.58
C ARG A 84 9.25 0.98 -8.11
N GLY A 85 9.20 2.28 -8.39
CA GLY A 85 10.33 3.03 -8.95
C GLY A 85 11.67 2.84 -8.21
N ASP A 86 11.65 2.56 -6.89
CA ASP A 86 12.84 2.75 -6.05
C ASP A 86 13.10 1.62 -5.04
N GLU A 87 12.99 0.36 -5.48
CA GLU A 87 13.16 -0.82 -4.61
C GLU A 87 14.54 -1.48 -4.76
N ASN A 88 15.43 -0.96 -5.61
CA ASN A 88 16.71 -1.62 -5.94
C ASN A 88 17.79 -1.53 -4.84
N GLU A 89 17.45 -1.07 -3.63
CA GLU A 89 18.39 -0.89 -2.52
C GLU A 89 17.93 -1.52 -1.19
N ARG A 90 17.20 -2.65 -1.22
CA ARG A 90 16.68 -3.31 -0.01
C ARG A 90 17.00 -4.80 0.16
N THR A 91 18.11 -5.28 -0.39
CA THR A 91 18.60 -6.64 -0.09
C THR A 91 19.43 -6.74 1.20
N THR A 92 19.62 -5.66 1.97
CA THR A 92 20.39 -5.71 3.24
C THR A 92 19.75 -4.90 4.38
N ARG A 93 18.77 -5.46 5.10
CA ARG A 93 18.68 -5.32 6.58
C ARG A 93 17.56 -6.18 7.21
N GLY A 94 18.03 -7.27 7.81
CA GLY A 94 17.67 -7.86 9.11
C GLY A 94 16.28 -7.68 9.73
N ASN A 95 15.71 -8.82 10.12
CA ASN A 95 14.71 -9.05 11.16
C ASN A 95 14.60 -7.94 12.22
N VAL A 96 13.41 -7.35 12.37
CA VAL A 96 12.98 -6.67 13.60
C VAL A 96 11.50 -6.99 13.87
N GLY A 97 11.25 -7.57 15.06
CA GLY A 97 9.96 -8.09 15.53
C GLY A 97 8.83 -7.05 15.71
N PRO A 98 7.67 -7.49 16.22
CA PRO A 98 6.45 -6.70 16.20
C PRO A 98 6.35 -5.75 17.40
N SER A 99 5.62 -4.66 17.16
CA SER A 99 5.13 -3.67 18.13
C SER A 99 6.02 -2.44 18.37
N THR A 100 5.41 -1.26 18.24
CA THR A 100 5.98 0.12 18.24
C THR A 100 6.57 0.64 16.93
N ARG A 101 6.26 0.02 15.78
CA ARG A 101 6.56 0.65 14.48
C ARG A 101 5.61 1.84 14.27
N SER A 102 6.07 3.02 14.67
CA SER A 102 5.56 4.29 14.11
C SER A 102 5.44 4.09 12.61
N ALA A 103 4.28 4.41 12.02
CA ALA A 103 4.05 4.21 10.59
C ALA A 103 5.30 4.62 9.81
N PRO A 104 5.91 3.73 9.00
CA PRO A 104 7.26 3.95 8.49
C PRO A 104 7.26 5.16 7.55
N ARG A 105 7.62 6.33 8.08
CA ARG A 105 7.86 7.55 7.28
C ARG A 105 9.14 7.47 6.45
N ALA A 106 9.93 6.40 6.61
CA ALA A 106 11.12 6.13 5.80
C ALA A 106 10.84 5.89 4.30
N ARG A 107 9.58 5.93 3.84
CA ARG A 107 9.21 5.78 2.43
C ARG A 107 8.21 6.85 1.95
N VAL A 108 8.30 8.09 2.45
CA VAL A 108 7.61 9.23 1.79
C VAL A 108 8.57 10.00 0.88
N GLN A 109 9.88 9.78 1.00
CA GLN A 109 10.89 10.51 0.23
C GLN A 109 11.03 10.06 -1.23
N GLN A 110 10.40 8.95 -1.61
CA GLN A 110 10.45 8.43 -2.98
C GLN A 110 9.02 8.37 -3.53
N THR A 111 8.37 9.54 -3.53
CA THR A 111 7.04 9.73 -4.13
C THR A 111 7.23 10.22 -5.55
N THR A 112 6.67 9.49 -6.52
CA THR A 112 6.71 9.94 -7.92
C THR A 112 5.89 11.23 -8.08
N THR A 113 6.15 12.01 -9.13
CA THR A 113 5.36 13.23 -9.41
C THR A 113 3.85 12.93 -9.50
N GLY A 114 3.48 11.79 -10.10
CA GLY A 114 2.09 11.34 -10.17
C GLY A 114 1.52 10.94 -8.80
N GLU A 115 2.30 10.28 -7.96
CA GLU A 115 1.89 9.88 -6.61
C GLU A 115 1.66 11.10 -5.71
N SER A 116 2.57 12.07 -5.73
CA SER A 116 2.41 13.32 -4.95
C SER A 116 1.16 14.11 -5.37
N ALA A 117 0.86 14.18 -6.68
CA ALA A 117 -0.34 14.84 -7.19
C ALA A 117 -1.63 14.11 -6.78
N PHE A 118 -1.61 12.77 -6.78
CA PHE A 118 -2.73 11.96 -6.30
C PHE A 118 -2.93 12.12 -4.79
N LEU A 119 -1.87 12.07 -3.99
CA LEU A 119 -1.92 12.24 -2.54
C LEU A 119 -2.40 13.65 -2.14
N ALA A 120 -2.00 14.67 -2.91
CA ALA A 120 -2.50 16.04 -2.74
C ALA A 120 -4.01 16.11 -2.98
N ARG A 121 -4.50 15.50 -4.08
CA ARG A 121 -5.92 15.45 -4.40
C ARG A 121 -6.73 14.61 -3.40
N ALA A 122 -6.15 13.54 -2.89
CA ALA A 122 -6.73 12.67 -1.87
C ALA A 122 -6.65 13.27 -0.46
N ARG A 123 -6.02 14.43 -0.28
CA ARG A 123 -5.72 15.05 1.03
C ARG A 123 -5.01 14.09 1.99
N ALA A 124 -4.20 13.18 1.46
CA ALA A 124 -3.50 12.17 2.23
C ALA A 124 -2.14 12.65 2.76
N LEU A 125 -1.67 13.83 2.33
CA LEU A 125 -0.39 14.43 2.73
C LEU A 125 -0.34 14.84 4.20
N ASP A 126 -1.50 15.20 4.79
CA ASP A 126 -1.60 15.71 6.17
C ASP A 126 -2.27 14.71 7.12
N THR A 127 -1.83 13.44 7.07
CA THR A 127 -2.38 12.39 7.95
C THR A 127 -1.61 12.34 9.26
N ASN A 128 -2.33 12.34 10.40
CA ASN A 128 -1.74 12.15 11.72
C ASN A 128 -1.04 10.77 11.80
N PRO A 129 0.29 10.70 12.08
CA PRO A 129 1.04 9.45 12.09
C PRO A 129 0.63 8.50 13.22
N ARG A 130 -0.07 9.03 14.23
CA ARG A 130 -0.57 8.28 15.39
C ARG A 130 -2.04 7.90 15.27
N ILE A 131 -2.68 8.12 14.12
CA ILE A 131 -4.12 7.86 13.96
C ILE A 131 -4.50 6.42 14.33
N ARG A 132 -3.65 5.44 14.00
CA ARG A 132 -3.88 4.04 14.39
C ARG A 132 -3.84 3.86 15.91
N ALA A 133 -2.83 4.41 16.57
CA ALA A 133 -2.71 4.34 18.02
C ALA A 133 -3.84 5.11 18.74
N GLN A 134 -4.37 6.16 18.12
CA GLN A 134 -5.54 6.89 18.62
C GLN A 134 -6.81 6.06 18.49
N ILE A 135 -7.08 5.50 17.31
CA ILE A 135 -8.23 4.61 17.07
C ILE A 135 -8.15 3.39 17.98
N ASP A 136 -6.99 2.76 18.11
CA ASP A 136 -6.81 1.59 18.98
C ASP A 136 -7.13 1.94 20.44
N ARG A 137 -6.73 3.12 20.92
CA ARG A 137 -7.03 3.62 22.26
C ARG A 137 -8.52 3.93 22.46
N GLU A 138 -9.15 4.51 21.45
CA GLU A 138 -10.58 4.85 21.48
C GLU A 138 -11.46 3.58 21.37
N THR A 139 -11.02 2.57 20.62
CA THR A 139 -11.80 1.35 20.33
C THR A 139 -11.53 0.20 21.30
N SER A 140 -10.46 0.25 22.10
CA SER A 140 -10.09 -0.86 23.00
C SER A 140 -11.17 -1.20 24.05
N ILE A 141 -11.93 -0.20 24.50
CA ILE A 141 -13.00 -0.37 25.50
C ILE A 141 -14.24 -1.02 24.85
N LEU A 142 -14.63 -0.53 23.67
CA LEU A 142 -15.83 -0.99 22.94
C LEU A 142 -15.73 -2.46 22.50
N LYS A 143 -14.53 -2.95 22.19
CA LYS A 143 -14.31 -4.33 21.74
C LYS A 143 -14.69 -5.37 22.80
N HIS A 144 -14.42 -5.09 24.07
CA HIS A 144 -14.66 -6.04 25.17
C HIS A 144 -16.11 -5.98 25.68
N GLU A 145 -16.68 -4.79 25.78
CA GLU A 145 -18.07 -4.62 26.24
C GLU A 145 -19.07 -5.26 25.27
N ASN A 146 -18.89 -5.05 23.95
CA ASN A 146 -19.80 -5.57 22.94
C ASN A 146 -19.84 -7.11 22.92
N GLN A 147 -18.69 -7.78 23.12
CA GLN A 147 -18.67 -9.25 23.13
C GLN A 147 -19.41 -9.83 24.33
N ASN A 148 -19.27 -9.24 25.51
CA ASN A 148 -19.99 -9.69 26.71
C ASN A 148 -21.50 -9.39 26.62
N PHE A 149 -21.88 -8.24 26.08
CA PHE A 149 -23.29 -7.89 25.82
C PHE A 149 -23.95 -8.86 24.82
N ILE A 150 -23.29 -9.13 23.68
CA ILE A 150 -23.80 -10.09 22.69
C ILE A 150 -23.92 -11.49 23.31
N ARG A 151 -22.97 -11.91 24.14
CA ARG A 151 -23.03 -13.19 24.84
C ARG A 151 -24.18 -13.28 25.83
N GLU A 152 -24.44 -12.21 26.58
CA GLU A 152 -25.59 -12.13 27.48
C GLU A 152 -26.90 -12.24 26.69
N LEU A 153 -27.03 -11.51 25.58
CA LEU A 153 -28.19 -11.59 24.69
C LEU A 153 -28.39 -13.01 24.12
N LEU A 154 -27.29 -13.71 23.83
CA LEU A 154 -27.29 -15.08 23.35
C LEU A 154 -27.38 -16.13 24.47
N GLY A 155 -27.49 -15.72 25.74
CA GLY A 155 -27.52 -16.62 26.90
C GLY A 155 -26.22 -17.41 27.12
N LEU A 156 -25.10 -16.97 26.52
CA LEU A 156 -23.80 -17.59 26.65
C LEU A 156 -23.10 -17.12 27.93
N LYS A 157 -22.33 -18.03 28.54
CA LYS A 157 -21.51 -17.69 29.71
C LYS A 157 -20.52 -16.56 29.33
N GLN A 158 -20.56 -15.48 30.11
CA GLN A 158 -19.61 -14.37 29.96
C GLN A 158 -18.21 -14.88 30.29
N ASP A 159 -17.22 -14.41 29.53
CA ASP A 159 -15.83 -14.72 29.85
C ASP A 159 -15.46 -14.04 31.18
N ALA A 160 -14.66 -14.73 32.00
CA ALA A 160 -14.12 -14.12 33.21
C ALA A 160 -13.30 -12.90 32.81
N VAL A 161 -13.40 -11.81 33.60
CA VAL A 161 -12.57 -10.62 33.39
C VAL A 161 -11.11 -11.08 33.40
N ASP A 162 -10.37 -10.74 32.33
CA ASP A 162 -8.98 -11.16 32.16
C ASP A 162 -8.19 -11.01 33.47
N ASN A 163 -7.43 -12.05 33.81
CA ASN A 163 -6.44 -11.98 34.87
C ASN A 163 -5.32 -11.04 34.40
N ILE A 164 -5.41 -9.78 34.79
CA ILE A 164 -4.44 -8.76 34.41
C ILE A 164 -3.19 -8.98 35.27
N VAL A 165 -2.04 -9.16 34.64
CA VAL A 165 -0.75 -9.24 35.34
C VAL A 165 -0.51 -7.95 36.12
N ASP A 166 -0.16 -8.09 37.40
CA ASP A 166 0.20 -6.96 38.25
C ASP A 166 1.58 -6.44 37.85
N ALA A 167 1.61 -5.36 37.06
CA ALA A 167 2.85 -4.81 36.51
C ALA A 167 3.93 -4.47 37.57
N PRO A 168 3.63 -3.78 38.69
CA PRO A 168 4.62 -3.51 39.73
C PRO A 168 5.17 -4.77 40.40
N GLU A 169 4.31 -5.71 40.82
CA GLU A 169 4.76 -6.94 41.50
C GLU A 169 5.52 -7.88 40.53
N GLU A 170 5.07 -8.00 39.28
CA GLU A 170 5.79 -8.78 38.26
C GLU A 170 7.16 -8.17 37.96
N SER A 171 7.27 -6.83 37.91
CA SER A 171 8.57 -6.17 37.74
C SER A 171 9.53 -6.43 38.90
N ARG A 172 9.00 -6.64 40.12
CA ARG A 172 9.79 -6.96 41.31
C ARG A 172 10.26 -8.42 41.24
N ARG A 173 9.36 -9.36 40.95
CA ARG A 173 9.69 -10.78 40.74
C ARG A 173 10.78 -10.97 39.69
N LEU A 174 10.68 -10.29 38.55
CA LEU A 174 11.68 -10.39 37.47
C LEU A 174 13.07 -9.87 37.90
N ARG A 175 13.12 -8.81 38.72
CA ARG A 175 14.38 -8.30 39.28
C ARG A 175 14.99 -9.25 40.31
N GLU A 176 14.15 -9.88 41.13
CA GLU A 176 14.58 -10.90 42.11
C GLU A 176 15.10 -12.15 41.39
N ASN A 177 14.39 -12.66 40.38
CA ASN A 177 14.84 -13.80 39.57
C ASN A 177 16.17 -13.49 38.87
N GLN A 178 16.33 -12.26 38.34
CA GLN A 178 17.59 -11.83 37.73
C GLN A 178 18.74 -11.79 38.76
N ALA A 179 18.48 -11.35 39.99
CA ALA A 179 19.47 -11.32 41.07
C ALA A 179 19.84 -12.74 41.57
N LEU A 180 18.88 -13.66 41.55
CA LEU A 180 19.05 -15.06 41.96
C LEU A 180 19.59 -15.96 40.83
N GLY A 181 19.70 -15.45 39.60
CA GLY A 181 20.17 -16.21 38.43
C GLY A 181 19.15 -17.23 37.90
N VAL A 182 17.88 -17.10 38.28
CA VAL A 182 16.79 -18.01 37.88
C VAL A 182 16.18 -17.52 36.56
N PRO A 183 15.75 -18.43 35.64
CA PRO A 183 15.07 -18.04 34.41
C PRO A 183 13.80 -17.20 34.66
N PRO A 184 13.49 -16.20 33.81
CA PRO A 184 12.31 -15.33 33.98
C PRO A 184 10.95 -16.05 33.97
N ALA A 185 10.90 -17.26 33.39
CA ALA A 185 9.69 -18.07 33.28
C ALA A 185 9.36 -18.87 34.55
N GLU A 186 10.28 -18.90 35.53
CA GLU A 186 10.11 -19.70 36.75
C GLU A 186 9.36 -18.89 37.82
N GLY A 187 8.25 -19.45 38.34
CA GLY A 187 7.44 -18.86 39.41
C GLY A 187 6.03 -18.44 38.98
N GLU A 188 5.18 -18.20 39.96
CA GLU A 188 3.80 -17.76 39.73
C GLU A 188 3.76 -16.26 39.37
N VAL A 189 3.08 -15.92 38.29
CA VAL A 189 2.93 -14.53 37.84
C VAL A 189 1.84 -13.88 38.69
N PRO A 190 2.13 -12.78 39.42
CA PRO A 190 1.11 -12.10 40.21
C PRO A 190 0.05 -11.52 39.27
N THR A 191 -1.20 -11.94 39.47
CA THR A 191 -2.34 -11.48 38.68
C THR A 191 -3.38 -10.80 39.58
N ILE A 192 -3.90 -9.65 39.13
CA ILE A 192 -4.99 -8.94 39.76
C ILE A 192 -6.30 -9.50 39.21
N SER A 193 -7.10 -10.14 40.08
CA SER A 193 -8.49 -10.48 39.74
C SER A 193 -9.39 -9.27 40.00
N ARG A 194 -10.11 -8.84 38.97
CA ARG A 194 -11.16 -7.82 39.12
C ARG A 194 -12.51 -8.51 39.30
N THR A 195 -12.86 -8.82 40.54
CA THR A 195 -14.23 -9.22 40.86
C THR A 195 -15.15 -8.01 40.66
N ARG A 196 -16.03 -8.07 39.65
CA ARG A 196 -17.07 -7.05 39.49
C ARG A 196 -18.03 -7.17 40.67
N LYS A 197 -18.13 -6.13 41.49
CA LYS A 197 -19.28 -5.98 42.40
C LYS A 197 -20.53 -5.88 41.53
N SER A 198 -21.40 -6.87 41.66
CA SER A 198 -22.71 -6.88 41.03
C SER A 198 -23.56 -5.77 41.66
N LEU A 199 -24.40 -5.10 40.87
CA LEU A 199 -25.38 -4.12 41.37
C LEU A 199 -26.37 -4.75 42.38
N LEU A 200 -26.48 -6.09 42.41
CA LEU A 200 -27.30 -6.87 43.34
C LEU A 200 -26.62 -7.16 44.69
N ASP A 201 -25.35 -6.82 44.88
CA ASP A 201 -24.59 -7.07 46.13
C ASP A 201 -24.61 -5.84 47.09
N ILE A 202 -25.32 -4.78 46.70
CA ILE A 202 -25.47 -3.52 47.45
C ILE A 202 -26.86 -3.43 48.10
N PHE A 203 -27.77 -4.33 47.77
CA PHE A 203 -29.12 -4.47 48.35
C PHE A 203 -29.29 -5.85 48.98
#